data_AF-A0A9E4E3Y8-F1
#
_entry.id   AF-A0A9E4E3Y8-F1
#
_cell.length_a   1.000
_cell.length_b   1.000
_cell.length_c   1.000
_cell.angle_alpha   90.00
_cell.angle_beta   90.00
_cell.angle_gamma   90.00
#
_symmetry.space_group_name_H-M   'P 1'
#
loop_
_entity.id
_entity.type
_entity.pdbx_description
1 polymer ?
#
loop_
_entity_poly.entity_id
_entity_poly.type
_entity_poly.pdbx_seq_one_letter_code
_entity_poly.pdbx_strand_id
1 'polypeptide(L)'
;MKKYLILLLFAFFTIIYTQTVALSADQYPPNEKQISKPQVSRSTQDAQAETIYPLFRTHGTQYYPVRSPRKALLLSASMPGLGQAYADNYLKATLFLASEIGVFSLASYNIARALHYRNHDTFGTGFYDERTSNFLTKDQVKSRMADHSIRGSLFLIAGIGLHVWNILDASKTAEHYNNRRISVQMQQTKHGAHALIFTHQF
;
A
#
# COMPACT_ATOMS: atom_id res chain seq x y z
N MET A 1 32.61 -6.05 -8.11
CA MET A 1 31.29 -5.38 -8.06
C MET A 1 30.25 -5.99 -9.00
N LYS A 2 30.55 -6.31 -10.27
CA LYS A 2 29.56 -6.85 -11.24
C LYS A 2 28.82 -8.15 -10.83
N LYS A 3 29.49 -9.06 -10.10
CA LYS A 3 28.89 -10.34 -9.66
C LYS A 3 27.75 -10.16 -8.64
N TYR A 4 27.88 -9.20 -7.73
CA TYR A 4 26.84 -8.90 -6.74
C TYR A 4 25.64 -8.17 -7.35
N LEU A 5 25.87 -7.36 -8.39
CA LEU A 5 24.81 -6.67 -9.13
C LEU A 5 23.85 -7.66 -9.81
N ILE A 6 24.40 -8.71 -10.43
CA ILE A 6 23.60 -9.77 -11.09
C ILE A 6 22.76 -10.53 -10.07
N LEU A 7 23.33 -10.84 -8.90
CA LEU A 7 22.64 -11.54 -7.83
C LEU A 7 21.50 -10.69 -7.23
N LEU A 8 21.72 -9.38 -7.09
CA LEU A 8 20.71 -8.42 -6.65
C LEU A 8 19.57 -8.27 -7.67
N LEU A 9 19.89 -8.20 -8.96
CA LEU A 9 18.91 -8.20 -10.05
C LEU A 9 18.08 -9.48 -10.06
N PHE A 10 18.71 -10.64 -9.86
CA PHE A 10 18.01 -11.91 -9.82
C PHE A 10 17.06 -12.01 -8.63
N ALA A 11 17.51 -11.56 -7.44
CA ALA A 11 16.65 -11.46 -6.26
C ALA A 11 15.49 -10.48 -6.45
N PHE A 12 15.72 -9.36 -7.14
CA PHE A 12 14.67 -8.39 -7.47
C PHE A 12 13.64 -8.97 -8.45
N PHE A 13 14.09 -9.68 -9.50
CA PHE A 13 13.20 -10.34 -10.45
C PHE A 13 12.40 -11.48 -9.84
N THR A 14 12.95 -12.25 -8.90
CA THR A 14 12.18 -13.31 -8.20
C THR A 14 11.14 -12.73 -7.26
N ILE A 15 11.42 -11.60 -6.61
CA ILE A 15 10.42 -10.86 -5.81
C ILE A 15 9.30 -10.34 -6.72
N ILE A 16 9.63 -9.74 -7.87
CA ILE A 16 8.60 -9.28 -8.83
C ILE A 16 7.77 -10.46 -9.36
N TYR A 17 8.41 -11.56 -9.75
CA TYR A 17 7.74 -12.74 -10.29
C TYR A 17 6.80 -13.39 -9.26
N THR A 18 7.22 -13.48 -7.99
CA THR A 18 6.35 -14.01 -6.94
C THR A 18 5.17 -13.08 -6.65
N GLN A 19 5.35 -11.76 -6.76
CA GLN A 19 4.27 -10.79 -6.63
C GLN A 19 3.25 -10.87 -7.78
N THR A 20 3.69 -11.05 -9.03
CA THR A 20 2.78 -11.17 -10.19
C THR A 20 1.96 -12.47 -10.16
N VAL A 21 2.58 -13.58 -9.75
CA VAL A 21 1.88 -14.86 -9.57
C VAL A 21 0.86 -14.76 -8.43
N ALA A 22 1.22 -14.13 -7.31
CA ALA A 22 0.28 -13.91 -6.20
C ALA A 22 -0.90 -13.00 -6.58
N LEU A 23 -0.69 -11.99 -7.43
CA LEU A 23 -1.78 -11.15 -7.95
C LEU A 23 -2.76 -11.91 -8.87
N SER A 24 -2.29 -12.97 -9.53
CA SER A 24 -3.06 -13.75 -10.51
C SER A 24 -3.89 -14.86 -9.86
N ALA A 25 -3.52 -15.32 -8.66
CA ALA A 25 -4.18 -16.43 -7.98
C ALA A 25 -5.59 -16.09 -7.44
N ASP A 26 -5.91 -14.82 -7.22
CA ASP A 26 -7.20 -14.37 -6.64
C ASP A 26 -8.28 -14.06 -7.70
N GLN A 27 -8.07 -14.38 -8.99
CA GLN A 27 -9.11 -14.24 -10.02
C GLN A 27 -10.19 -15.32 -9.99
N TYR A 28 -10.07 -16.33 -9.11
CA TYR A 28 -11.14 -17.29 -8.88
C TYR A 28 -12.07 -16.77 -7.77
N PRO A 29 -13.38 -16.60 -8.03
CA PRO A 29 -14.30 -16.25 -6.97
C PRO A 29 -14.26 -17.35 -5.90
N PRO A 30 -14.25 -17.00 -4.61
CA PRO A 30 -14.32 -17.99 -3.55
C PRO A 30 -15.61 -18.78 -3.73
N ASN A 31 -15.48 -20.10 -3.78
CA ASN A 31 -16.61 -21.02 -3.87
C ASN A 31 -17.59 -20.68 -2.73
N GLU A 32 -18.74 -20.12 -3.11
CA GLU A 32 -19.74 -19.56 -2.21
C GLU A 32 -20.21 -20.69 -1.30
N LYS A 33 -19.75 -20.69 -0.03
CA LYS A 33 -20.27 -21.61 0.97
C LYS A 33 -21.77 -21.33 1.07
N GLN A 34 -22.57 -22.27 0.56
CA GLN A 34 -24.01 -22.27 0.72
C GLN A 34 -24.33 -22.13 2.22
N ILE A 35 -24.75 -20.93 2.61
CA ILE A 35 -25.31 -20.68 3.93
C ILE A 35 -26.62 -21.46 3.97
N SER A 36 -26.65 -22.50 4.80
CA SER A 36 -27.82 -23.31 5.07
C SER A 36 -29.01 -22.40 5.39
N LYS A 37 -30.04 -22.45 4.55
CA LYS A 37 -31.28 -21.71 4.76
C LYS A 37 -31.82 -22.01 6.18
N PRO A 38 -32.20 -21.00 6.98
CA PRO A 38 -32.91 -21.27 8.23
C PRO A 38 -34.23 -21.99 7.90
N GLN A 39 -34.42 -23.20 8.44
CA GLN A 39 -35.70 -23.91 8.38
C GLN A 39 -36.72 -23.11 9.19
N VAL A 40 -37.55 -22.35 8.49
CA VAL A 40 -38.76 -21.75 9.04
C VAL A 40 -39.74 -22.89 9.34
N SER A 41 -40.09 -23.05 10.61
CA SER A 41 -41.07 -24.03 11.10
C SER A 41 -42.39 -23.91 10.34
N ARG A 42 -42.84 -25.05 9.81
CA ARG A 42 -44.18 -25.29 9.22
C ARG A 42 -45.26 -24.99 10.27
N SER A 43 -45.85 -23.80 10.21
CA SER A 43 -47.08 -23.47 10.93
C SER A 43 -47.74 -22.26 10.28
N THR A 44 -48.17 -22.42 9.02
CA THR A 44 -49.22 -21.66 8.31
C THR A 44 -49.23 -22.16 6.86
N GLN A 45 -49.86 -23.31 6.63
CA GLN A 45 -50.48 -23.62 5.34
C GLN A 45 -51.78 -22.80 5.28
N ASP A 46 -52.11 -22.28 4.09
CA ASP A 46 -53.30 -21.50 3.76
C ASP A 46 -53.20 -19.98 3.91
N ALA A 47 -52.19 -19.39 3.26
CA ALA A 47 -52.36 -18.10 2.59
C ALA A 47 -51.48 -18.09 1.34
N GLN A 48 -52.13 -17.88 0.20
CA GLN A 48 -51.59 -17.75 -1.16
C GLN A 48 -50.11 -17.37 -1.19
N ALA A 49 -49.27 -18.31 -1.64
CA ALA A 49 -47.86 -18.11 -1.85
C ALA A 49 -47.64 -17.19 -3.07
N GLU A 50 -47.84 -15.88 -2.87
CA GLU A 50 -47.23 -14.89 -3.74
C GLU A 50 -45.72 -15.07 -3.64
N THR A 51 -45.12 -15.41 -4.78
CA THR A 51 -43.68 -15.44 -4.97
C THR A 51 -43.14 -14.05 -4.69
N ILE A 52 -42.66 -13.83 -3.47
CA ILE A 52 -41.85 -12.66 -3.11
C ILE A 52 -40.59 -12.76 -3.98
N TYR A 53 -40.60 -12.09 -5.13
CA TYR A 53 -39.40 -11.94 -5.94
C TYR A 53 -38.45 -11.06 -5.15
N PRO A 54 -37.28 -11.56 -4.72
CA PRO A 54 -36.24 -10.67 -4.28
C PRO A 54 -35.88 -9.76 -5.47
N LEU A 55 -36.36 -8.52 -5.46
CA LEU A 55 -35.86 -7.43 -6.34
C LEU A 55 -34.39 -7.08 -6.05
N PHE A 56 -33.74 -7.87 -5.19
CA PHE A 56 -32.34 -7.77 -4.82
C PHE A 56 -31.44 -8.27 -5.96
N ARG A 57 -31.09 -7.38 -6.89
CA ARG A 57 -29.74 -7.46 -7.43
C ARG A 57 -28.79 -7.10 -6.29
N THR A 58 -27.77 -7.91 -6.09
CA THR A 58 -26.59 -7.67 -5.26
C THR A 58 -25.81 -6.45 -5.76
N HIS A 59 -26.43 -5.27 -5.81
CA HIS A 59 -25.85 -4.06 -6.40
C HIS A 59 -24.64 -3.54 -5.63
N GLY A 60 -24.56 -3.81 -4.32
CA GLY A 60 -23.43 -3.37 -3.49
C GLY A 60 -22.08 -3.96 -3.90
N THR A 61 -22.03 -5.19 -4.44
CA THR A 61 -20.77 -5.81 -4.88
C THR A 61 -20.31 -5.30 -6.25
N GLN A 62 -21.24 -4.88 -7.10
CA GLN A 62 -20.93 -4.36 -8.44
C GLN A 62 -20.36 -2.93 -8.37
N TYR A 63 -20.88 -2.07 -7.49
CA TYR A 63 -20.41 -0.68 -7.37
C TYR A 63 -19.30 -0.49 -6.33
N TYR A 64 -19.27 -1.32 -5.27
CA TYR A 64 -18.26 -1.26 -4.21
C TYR A 64 -17.72 -2.65 -3.93
N PRO A 65 -16.82 -3.18 -4.78
CA PRO A 65 -16.24 -4.50 -4.58
C PRO A 65 -15.40 -4.54 -3.29
N VAL A 66 -15.39 -5.69 -2.63
CA VAL A 66 -14.51 -5.93 -1.47
C VAL A 66 -13.06 -5.82 -1.92
N ARG A 67 -12.24 -5.14 -1.11
CA ARG A 67 -10.80 -4.96 -1.37
C ARG A 67 -10.02 -5.99 -0.57
N SER A 68 -9.10 -6.71 -1.21
CA SER A 68 -8.26 -7.70 -0.53
C SER A 68 -7.13 -6.98 0.25
N PRO A 69 -7.01 -7.16 1.59
CA PRO A 69 -5.92 -6.56 2.37
C PRO A 69 -4.55 -7.06 1.92
N ARG A 70 -4.45 -8.35 1.56
CA ARG A 70 -3.23 -8.95 1.01
C ARG A 70 -2.81 -8.29 -0.29
N LYS A 71 -3.76 -7.99 -1.18
CA LYS A 71 -3.47 -7.29 -2.44
C LYS A 71 -3.00 -5.87 -2.19
N ALA A 72 -3.63 -5.15 -1.25
CA ALA A 72 -3.21 -3.80 -0.86
C ALA A 72 -1.78 -3.77 -0.31
N LEU A 73 -1.42 -4.76 0.51
CA LEU A 73 -0.07 -4.94 1.04
C LEU A 73 0.94 -5.15 -0.08
N LEU A 74 0.68 -6.11 -0.98
CA LEU A 74 1.57 -6.39 -2.11
C LEU A 74 1.75 -5.20 -3.06
N LEU A 75 0.66 -4.46 -3.33
CA LEU A 75 0.72 -3.24 -4.12
C LEU A 75 1.58 -2.16 -3.46
N SER A 76 1.47 -1.99 -2.14
CA SER A 76 2.29 -0.99 -1.43
C SER A 76 3.76 -1.39 -1.31
N ALA A 77 4.04 -2.69 -1.32
CA ALA A 77 5.40 -3.22 -1.35
C ALA A 77 6.08 -3.01 -2.70
N SER A 78 5.33 -2.89 -3.80
CA SER A 78 5.91 -2.58 -5.11
C SER A 78 6.14 -1.08 -5.29
N MET A 79 5.20 -0.25 -4.85
CA MET A 79 5.35 1.19 -4.90
C MET A 79 4.57 1.88 -3.77
N PRO A 80 5.15 2.92 -3.14
CA PRO A 80 4.49 3.63 -2.07
C PRO A 80 3.15 4.24 -2.47
N GLY A 81 2.17 4.12 -1.56
CA GLY A 81 0.84 4.66 -1.76
C GLY A 81 -0.10 3.81 -2.61
N LEU A 82 0.37 2.79 -3.35
CA LEU A 82 -0.50 2.04 -4.27
C LEU A 82 -1.58 1.24 -3.55
N GLY A 83 -1.32 0.65 -2.39
CA GLY A 83 -2.35 -0.09 -1.66
C GLY A 83 -3.41 0.82 -1.06
N GLN A 84 -3.05 2.03 -0.65
CA GLN A 84 -3.99 3.06 -0.20
C GLN A 84 -4.82 3.57 -1.38
N ALA A 85 -4.21 3.77 -2.56
CA ALA A 85 -4.93 4.12 -3.78
C ALA A 85 -5.89 3.00 -4.23
N TYR A 86 -5.50 1.73 -4.06
CA TYR A 86 -6.37 0.58 -4.32
C TYR A 86 -7.59 0.53 -3.39
N ALA A 87 -7.47 1.05 -2.17
CA ALA A 87 -8.55 1.22 -1.19
C ALA A 87 -9.22 2.61 -1.26
N ASP A 88 -9.10 3.31 -2.39
CA ASP A 88 -9.70 4.61 -2.69
C ASP A 88 -9.33 5.73 -1.69
N ASN A 89 -8.18 5.59 -1.00
CA ASN A 89 -7.64 6.61 -0.11
C ASN A 89 -6.44 7.33 -0.74
N TYR A 90 -6.74 8.20 -1.71
CA TYR A 90 -5.72 8.93 -2.48
C TYR A 90 -4.91 9.94 -1.66
N LEU A 91 -5.48 10.48 -0.58
CA LEU A 91 -4.76 11.39 0.30
C LEU A 91 -3.61 10.68 1.00
N LYS A 92 -3.88 9.53 1.63
CA LYS A 92 -2.82 8.69 2.22
C LYS A 92 -1.83 8.21 1.17
N ALA A 93 -2.33 7.79 0.00
CA ALA A 93 -1.47 7.34 -1.10
C ALA A 93 -0.44 8.41 -1.49
N THR A 94 -0.91 9.64 -1.68
CA THR A 94 -0.08 10.79 -2.04
C THR A 94 0.92 11.12 -0.94
N LEU A 95 0.50 11.08 0.32
CA LEU A 95 1.38 11.35 1.46
C LEU A 95 2.51 10.33 1.56
N PHE A 96 2.23 9.03 1.47
CA PHE A 96 3.27 8.00 1.49
C PHE A 96 4.21 8.11 0.29
N LEU A 97 3.68 8.33 -0.91
CA LEU A 97 4.50 8.52 -2.11
C LEU A 97 5.43 9.74 -1.98
N ALA A 98 4.89 10.90 -1.61
CA ALA A 98 5.66 12.13 -1.49
C ALA A 98 6.71 12.05 -0.37
N SER A 99 6.33 11.48 0.78
CA SER A 99 7.24 11.34 1.91
C SER A 99 8.38 10.35 1.63
N GLU A 100 8.10 9.20 1.00
CA GLU A 100 9.16 8.27 0.62
C GLU A 100 10.10 8.85 -0.42
N ILE A 101 9.59 9.49 -1.48
CA ILE A 101 10.42 10.18 -2.47
C ILE A 101 11.31 11.22 -1.79
N GLY A 102 10.74 12.03 -0.89
CA GLY A 102 11.48 13.05 -0.15
C GLY A 102 12.59 12.47 0.71
N VAL A 103 12.29 11.47 1.54
CA VAL A 103 13.26 10.86 2.45
C VAL A 103 14.36 10.12 1.69
N PHE A 104 14.02 9.33 0.68
CA PHE A 104 15.03 8.65 -0.15
C PHE A 104 15.89 9.64 -0.94
N SER A 105 15.31 10.74 -1.45
CA SER A 105 16.08 11.79 -2.12
C SER A 105 17.10 12.44 -1.18
N LEU A 106 16.70 12.73 0.07
CA LEU A 106 17.60 13.26 1.09
C LEU A 106 18.70 12.25 1.48
N ALA A 107 18.35 10.97 1.58
CA ALA A 107 19.32 9.90 1.82
C ALA A 107 20.35 9.83 0.68
N SER A 108 19.88 9.73 -0.57
CA SER A 108 20.72 9.67 -1.76
C SER A 108 21.62 10.88 -1.90
N TYR A 109 21.10 12.09 -1.67
CA TYR A 109 21.90 13.32 -1.70
C TYR A 109 23.06 13.29 -0.72
N ASN A 110 22.79 12.93 0.54
CA ASN A 110 23.80 12.91 1.58
C ASN A 110 24.83 11.79 1.37
N ILE A 111 24.39 10.60 0.94
CA ILE A 111 25.28 9.49 0.59
C ILE A 111 26.18 9.88 -0.59
N ALA A 112 25.62 10.49 -1.64
CA ALA A 112 26.38 10.94 -2.80
C ALA A 112 27.44 11.99 -2.41
N ARG A 113 27.11 12.94 -1.53
CA ARG A 113 28.09 13.92 -1.02
C ARG A 113 29.17 13.27 -0.17
N ALA A 114 28.83 12.32 0.70
CA ALA A 114 29.82 11.57 1.46
C ALA A 114 30.80 10.82 0.54
N LEU A 115 30.29 10.15 -0.50
CA LEU A 115 31.10 9.46 -1.50
C LEU A 115 31.97 10.42 -2.31
N HIS A 116 31.44 11.59 -2.68
CA HIS A 116 32.19 12.63 -3.38
C HIS A 116 33.39 13.10 -2.56
N TYR A 117 33.22 13.37 -1.26
CA TYR A 117 34.33 13.76 -0.39
C TYR A 117 35.33 12.62 -0.15
N ARG A 118 34.87 11.37 -0.06
CA ARG A 118 35.74 10.20 0.10
C ARG A 118 36.76 10.06 -1.03
N ASN A 119 36.35 10.39 -2.26
CA ASN A 119 37.23 10.32 -3.43
C ASN A 119 38.34 11.39 -3.42
N HIS A 120 38.28 12.38 -2.52
CA HIS A 120 39.23 13.48 -2.40
C HIS A 120 40.04 13.45 -1.08
N ASP A 121 39.97 12.36 -0.30
CA ASP A 121 40.74 12.21 0.95
C ASP A 121 42.26 11.98 0.72
N THR A 122 42.67 11.78 -0.53
CA THR A 122 44.06 11.52 -0.93
C THR A 122 44.88 12.80 -1.19
N PHE A 123 44.26 13.97 -1.29
CA PHE A 123 44.97 15.21 -1.57
C PHE A 123 45.69 15.74 -0.32
N GLY A 124 47.02 15.89 -0.40
CA GLY A 124 47.85 16.29 0.74
C GLY A 124 47.60 17.70 1.27
N THR A 125 46.99 18.58 0.48
CA THR A 125 46.80 20.01 0.82
C THR A 125 45.35 20.42 1.00
N GLY A 126 44.37 19.63 0.54
CA GLY A 126 42.95 19.96 0.56
C GLY A 126 42.29 19.89 -0.81
N PHE A 127 40.99 20.18 -0.86
CA PHE A 127 40.15 20.10 -2.06
C PHE A 127 39.25 21.33 -2.19
N TYR A 128 39.10 21.86 -3.40
CA TYR A 128 38.18 22.96 -3.68
C TYR A 128 36.79 22.42 -4.03
N ASP A 129 35.79 22.70 -3.19
CA ASP A 129 34.40 22.30 -3.44
C ASP A 129 33.69 23.36 -4.29
N GLU A 130 33.58 23.10 -5.60
CA GLU A 130 32.95 24.00 -6.58
C GLU A 130 31.55 24.45 -6.15
N ARG A 131 30.78 23.56 -5.50
CA ARG A 131 29.40 23.86 -5.05
C ARG A 131 29.34 24.90 -3.95
N THR A 132 30.33 24.94 -3.06
CA THR A 132 30.38 25.91 -1.96
C THR A 132 31.41 27.02 -2.20
N SER A 133 32.14 26.96 -3.32
CA SER A 133 33.22 27.89 -3.67
C SER A 133 34.26 28.07 -2.55
N ASN A 134 34.51 27.00 -1.78
CA ASN A 134 35.41 27.02 -0.63
C ASN A 134 36.50 25.96 -0.78
N PHE A 135 37.72 26.34 -0.45
CA PHE A 135 38.81 25.38 -0.28
C PHE A 135 38.68 24.71 1.09
N LEU A 136 38.70 23.38 1.09
CA LEU A 136 38.54 22.55 2.29
C LEU A 136 39.86 21.88 2.64
N THR A 137 40.29 22.02 3.89
CA THR A 137 41.43 21.25 4.41
C THR A 137 41.06 19.77 4.56
N LYS A 138 42.06 18.90 4.69
CA LYS A 138 41.84 17.46 4.87
C LYS A 138 40.91 17.14 6.04
N ASP A 139 41.10 17.80 7.18
CA ASP A 139 40.24 17.59 8.36
C ASP A 139 38.80 18.06 8.12
N GLN A 140 38.62 19.17 7.38
CA GLN A 140 37.30 19.65 6.99
C GLN A 140 36.61 18.69 6.01
N VAL A 141 37.34 18.12 5.05
CA VAL A 141 36.82 17.09 4.12
C VAL A 141 36.37 15.87 4.91
N LYS A 142 37.19 15.37 5.84
CA LYS A 142 36.85 14.21 6.68
C LYS A 142 35.63 14.48 7.57
N SER A 143 35.57 15.66 8.19
CA SER A 143 34.42 16.07 9.02
C SER A 143 33.13 16.14 8.19
N ARG A 144 33.15 16.80 7.03
CA ARG A 144 31.98 16.89 6.13
C ARG A 144 31.56 15.53 5.58
N MET A 145 32.52 14.68 5.23
CA MET A 145 32.24 13.31 4.80
C MET A 145 31.50 12.53 5.89
N ALA A 146 31.99 12.58 7.13
CA ALA A 146 31.38 11.88 8.26
C ALA A 146 29.96 12.38 8.52
N ASP A 147 29.77 13.70 8.54
CA ASP A 147 28.47 14.33 8.77
C ASP A 147 27.45 13.97 7.69
N HIS A 148 27.81 14.07 6.40
CA HIS A 148 26.93 13.61 5.32
C HIS A 148 26.68 12.10 5.35
N SER A 149 27.66 11.29 5.75
CA SER A 149 27.48 9.83 5.88
C SER A 149 26.47 9.49 6.98
N ILE A 150 26.54 10.17 8.13
CA ILE A 150 25.61 10.00 9.25
C ILE A 150 24.21 10.42 8.82
N ARG A 151 24.05 11.61 8.24
CA ARG A 151 22.75 12.11 7.76
C ARG A 151 22.15 11.20 6.68
N GLY A 152 22.97 10.77 5.72
CA GLY A 152 22.54 9.83 4.68
C GLY A 152 22.04 8.51 5.26
N SER A 153 22.76 7.96 6.24
CA SER A 153 22.38 6.72 6.92
C SER A 153 21.08 6.87 7.71
N LEU A 154 20.91 7.99 8.42
CA LEU A 154 19.69 8.28 9.18
C LEU A 154 18.46 8.39 8.27
N PHE A 155 18.57 9.13 7.16
CA PHE A 155 17.47 9.22 6.19
C PHE A 155 17.20 7.89 5.51
N LEU A 156 18.21 7.08 5.22
CA LEU A 156 18.01 5.75 4.63
C LEU A 156 17.22 4.84 5.58
N ILE A 157 17.60 4.80 6.86
CA ILE A 157 16.89 4.02 7.89
C ILE A 157 15.45 4.53 8.03
N ALA A 158 15.26 5.85 8.09
CA ALA A 158 13.94 6.45 8.14
C ALA A 158 13.09 6.10 6.91
N GLY A 159 13.68 6.11 5.71
CA GLY A 159 13.01 5.75 4.47
C GLY A 159 12.57 4.28 4.44
N ILE A 160 13.43 3.37 4.90
CA ILE A 160 13.09 1.95 5.04
C ILE A 160 11.96 1.78 6.07
N GLY A 161 12.04 2.45 7.22
CA GLY A 161 11.00 2.39 8.25
C GLY A 161 9.64 2.92 7.75
N LEU A 162 9.68 4.04 7.01
CA LEU A 162 8.50 4.62 6.36
C LEU A 162 7.90 3.67 5.31
N HIS A 163 8.74 3.00 4.53
CA HIS A 163 8.29 2.02 3.54
C HIS A 163 7.61 0.81 4.17
N VAL A 164 8.19 0.27 5.24
CA VAL A 164 7.54 -0.80 6.02
C VAL A 164 6.21 -0.33 6.60
N TRP A 165 6.14 0.90 7.13
CA TRP A 165 4.89 1.47 7.61
C TRP A 165 3.85 1.54 6.49
N ASN A 166 4.21 2.09 5.33
CA ASN A 166 3.33 2.21 4.16
C ASN A 166 2.71 0.86 3.78
N ILE A 167 3.50 -0.21 3.76
CA ILE A 167 3.05 -1.58 3.46
C ILE A 167 2.00 -2.06 4.48
N LEU A 168 2.25 -1.86 5.77
CA LEU A 168 1.35 -2.31 6.84
C LEU A 168 0.07 -1.48 6.90
N ASP A 169 0.16 -0.16 6.71
CA ASP A 169 -1.01 0.74 6.70
C ASP A 169 -1.93 0.47 5.51
N ALA A 170 -1.41 -0.01 4.39
CA ALA A 170 -2.22 -0.35 3.22
C ALA A 170 -3.22 -1.47 3.50
N SER A 171 -2.79 -2.53 4.20
CA SER A 171 -3.68 -3.63 4.62
C SER A 171 -4.83 -3.10 5.48
N LYS A 172 -4.50 -2.29 6.49
CA LYS A 172 -5.49 -1.66 7.38
C LYS A 172 -6.43 -0.72 6.63
N THR A 173 -5.91 0.01 5.64
CA THR A 173 -6.73 0.92 4.83
C THR A 173 -7.73 0.15 3.96
N ALA A 174 -7.35 -1.02 3.43
CA ALA A 174 -8.27 -1.90 2.72
C ALA A 174 -9.33 -2.53 3.64
N GLU A 175 -8.94 -2.97 4.84
CA GLU A 175 -9.90 -3.43 5.87
C GLU A 175 -10.88 -2.32 6.23
N HIS A 176 -10.38 -1.10 6.44
CA HIS A 176 -11.21 0.03 6.77
C HIS A 176 -12.17 0.42 5.63
N TYR A 177 -11.72 0.34 4.38
CA TYR A 177 -12.59 0.48 3.22
C TYR A 177 -13.73 -0.55 3.26
N ASN A 178 -13.41 -1.82 3.53
CA ASN A 178 -14.41 -2.88 3.60
C ASN A 178 -15.42 -2.65 4.71
N ASN A 179 -14.97 -2.18 5.89
CA ASN A 179 -15.84 -1.93 7.05
C ASN A 179 -16.75 -0.70 6.85
N ARG A 180 -16.37 0.24 5.98
CA ARG A 180 -17.21 1.40 5.62
C ARG A 180 -18.30 1.05 4.58
N ARG A 181 -18.32 -0.17 4.03
CA ARG A 181 -19.33 -0.57 3.04
C ARG A 181 -20.69 -0.70 3.74
N ILE A 182 -21.57 0.26 3.49
CA ILE A 182 -22.97 0.18 3.89
C ILE A 182 -23.70 -0.70 2.87
N SER A 183 -24.33 -1.78 3.34
CA SER A 183 -25.26 -2.52 2.50
C SER A 183 -26.63 -1.82 2.55
N VAL A 184 -27.03 -1.20 1.45
CA VAL A 184 -28.37 -0.61 1.31
C VAL A 184 -29.30 -1.71 0.80
N GLN A 185 -30.28 -2.07 1.62
CA GLN A 185 -31.32 -3.04 1.27
C GLN A 185 -32.65 -2.29 1.15
N MET A 186 -33.27 -2.30 -0.03
CA MET A 186 -34.61 -1.73 -0.21
C MET A 186 -35.64 -2.81 0.08
N GLN A 187 -36.38 -2.69 1.17
CA GLN A 187 -37.44 -3.63 1.52
C GLN A 187 -38.78 -3.07 1.04
N GLN A 188 -39.44 -3.79 0.13
CA GLN A 188 -40.81 -3.47 -0.27
C GLN A 188 -41.77 -4.03 0.79
N THR A 189 -42.55 -3.14 1.42
CA THR A 189 -43.57 -3.54 2.39
C THR A 189 -44.85 -3.96 1.67
N LYS A 190 -45.68 -4.78 2.31
CA LYS A 190 -46.93 -5.34 1.77
C LYS A 190 -47.94 -4.30 1.23
N HIS A 191 -47.75 -3.01 1.52
CA HIS A 191 -48.64 -1.92 1.12
C HIS A 191 -48.12 -1.11 -0.08
N GLY A 192 -47.07 -1.60 -0.77
CA GLY A 192 -46.43 -0.87 -1.87
C GLY A 192 -45.52 0.29 -1.41
N ALA A 193 -45.38 0.51 -0.10
CA ALA A 193 -44.39 1.46 0.42
C ALA A 193 -43.00 0.84 0.37
N HIS A 194 -42.06 1.58 -0.21
CA HIS A 194 -40.66 1.21 -0.26
C HIS A 194 -39.91 1.79 0.94
N ALA A 195 -39.31 0.93 1.75
CA ALA A 195 -38.42 1.35 2.83
C ALA A 195 -36.97 1.08 2.44
N LEU A 196 -36.09 2.07 2.61
CA LEU A 196 -34.65 1.88 2.52
C LEU A 196 -34.13 1.46 3.90
N ILE A 197 -33.56 0.26 3.97
CA ILE A 197 -32.93 -0.28 5.18
C ILE A 197 -31.43 -0.22 4.99
N PHE A 198 -30.76 0.48 5.89
CA PHE A 198 -29.31 0.54 5.94
C PHE A 198 -28.82 -0.55 6.90
N THR A 199 -28.28 -1.64 6.37
CA THR A 199 -27.64 -2.68 7.20
C THR A 199 -26.14 -2.43 7.25
N HIS A 200 -25.65 -2.04 8.42
CA HIS A 200 -24.22 -2.09 8.75
C HIS A 200 -23.84 -3.56 8.95
N GLN A 201 -22.93 -4.08 8.12
CA GLN A 201 -22.22 -5.31 8.46
C GLN A 201 -21.09 -4.91 9.43
N PHE A 202 -21.19 -5.40 10.67
CA PHE A 202 -20.13 -5.27 11.68
C PHE A 202 -18.99 -6.26 11.39
#